data_AF-A0AAV5XY14-F1
#
_entry.id   AF-A0AAV5XY14-F1
#
_cell.length_a   1.000
_cell.length_b   1.000
_cell.length_c   1.000
_cell.angle_alpha   90.00
_cell.angle_beta   90.00
_cell.angle_gamma   90.00
#
_symmetry.space_group_name_H-M   'P 1'
#
loop_
_entity.id
_entity.type
_entity.pdbx_description
1 polymer ?
#
loop_
_entity_poly.entity_id
_entity_poly.type
_entity_poly.pdbx_seq_one_letter_code
_entity_poly.pdbx_strand_id
1 'polypeptide(L)'
;MLRRGLLVWLLIGAAFVGLEAAGLAEGLSLPVPLIVALVLARALEHAEWARRRPRLVAVGVGAVCAALALVAGKLGLPAGDLSPRELTAALLAAAGLAVLLSPGPVRAALLRPLGLEPGSPVHAVTAVAFALVLASSVVLFAQLQGEPSASIPFYLSDSVVSIVSDVALALAGVGAFLTRGAAATLARLDLRPLRLRHLGWALAVAVLFHIVVTVMEWTEGVVLPDLHALEDRFDYEFIGIPPLVGAALVSLAAGVGEEILFRGALQPRLGVVLTAALFASLHVQYQLPGILMIFVVGLALGFLKQRTSTTFTAVVHVVYDLGAFLTDL
;
A
#
# COMPACT_ATOMS: atom_id res chain seq x y z
N MET A 1 9.17 -11.51 23.89
CA MET A 1 8.34 -10.65 23.01
C MET A 1 7.91 -11.37 21.74
N LEU A 2 8.85 -11.92 20.94
CA LEU A 2 8.58 -12.56 19.64
C LEU A 2 7.41 -13.57 19.63
N ARG A 3 7.37 -14.57 20.54
CA ARG A 3 6.27 -15.56 20.57
C ARG A 3 4.89 -14.92 20.79
N ARG A 4 4.79 -13.96 21.72
CA ARG A 4 3.54 -13.23 21.98
C ARG A 4 3.16 -12.35 20.78
N GLY A 5 4.13 -11.65 20.20
CA GLY A 5 3.91 -10.83 19.00
C GLY A 5 3.47 -11.63 17.78
N LEU A 6 4.03 -12.83 17.57
CA LEU A 6 3.58 -13.75 16.52
C LEU A 6 2.11 -14.13 16.72
N LEU A 7 1.71 -14.51 17.94
CA LEU A 7 0.31 -14.82 18.25
C LEU A 7 -0.61 -13.63 18.00
N VAL A 8 -0.21 -12.42 18.41
CA VAL A 8 -0.99 -11.19 18.16
C VAL A 8 -1.23 -10.99 16.67
N TRP A 9 -0.20 -11.08 15.84
CA TRP A 9 -0.34 -10.88 14.39
C TRP A 9 -1.10 -11.99 13.69
N LEU A 10 -0.97 -13.24 14.14
CA LEU A 10 -1.78 -14.35 13.62
C LEU A 10 -3.26 -14.18 13.98
N LEU A 11 -3.57 -13.68 15.19
CA LEU A 11 -4.94 -13.37 15.59
C LEU A 11 -5.51 -12.19 14.78
N ILE A 12 -4.71 -11.16 14.48
CA ILE A 12 -5.14 -10.06 13.60
C ILE A 12 -5.47 -10.60 12.20
N GLY A 13 -4.58 -11.41 11.60
CA GLY A 13 -4.82 -12.01 10.30
C GLY A 13 -6.05 -12.93 10.29
N ALA A 14 -6.24 -13.75 11.33
CA ALA A 14 -7.42 -14.59 11.48
C ALA A 14 -8.71 -13.77 11.65
N ALA A 15 -8.65 -12.64 12.37
CA ALA A 15 -9.78 -11.73 12.52
C ALA A 15 -10.15 -11.09 11.18
N PHE A 16 -9.17 -10.65 10.38
CA PHE A 16 -9.42 -10.08 9.05
C PHE A 16 -10.13 -11.08 8.13
N VAL A 17 -9.60 -12.30 8.03
CA VAL A 17 -10.22 -13.38 7.25
C VAL A 17 -11.60 -13.74 7.80
N GLY A 18 -11.76 -13.80 9.13
CA GLY A 18 -13.03 -14.15 9.77
C GLY A 18 -14.13 -13.09 9.58
N LEU A 19 -13.77 -11.81 9.61
CA LEU A 19 -14.70 -10.70 9.38
C LEU A 19 -15.20 -10.69 7.92
N GLU A 20 -14.31 -10.91 6.96
CA GLU A 20 -14.69 -11.02 5.55
C GLU A 20 -15.54 -12.28 5.28
N ALA A 21 -15.15 -13.43 5.84
CA ALA A 21 -15.94 -14.67 5.72
C ALA A 21 -17.33 -14.57 6.36
N ALA A 22 -17.51 -13.66 7.34
CA ALA A 22 -18.80 -13.35 7.95
C ALA A 22 -19.61 -12.31 7.15
N GLY A 23 -19.08 -11.79 6.04
CA GLY A 23 -19.73 -10.76 5.22
C GLY A 23 -19.79 -9.38 5.89
N LEU A 24 -18.92 -9.10 6.86
CA LEU A 24 -18.93 -7.84 7.62
C LEU A 24 -18.08 -6.74 7.00
N ALA A 25 -17.07 -7.10 6.21
CA ALA A 25 -16.21 -6.17 5.48
C ALA A 25 -15.49 -6.92 4.34
N GLU A 26 -15.63 -6.43 3.12
CA GLU A 26 -14.98 -6.98 1.93
C GLU A 26 -13.55 -6.42 1.79
N GLY A 27 -12.59 -7.26 1.37
CA GLY A 27 -11.20 -6.84 1.11
C GLY A 27 -10.22 -6.91 2.29
N LEU A 28 -10.67 -7.21 3.52
CA LEU A 28 -9.76 -7.36 4.68
C LEU A 28 -8.79 -8.55 4.55
N SER A 29 -9.15 -9.58 3.79
CA SER A 29 -8.34 -10.78 3.56
C SER A 29 -7.16 -10.50 2.61
N LEU A 30 -7.29 -9.50 1.73
CA LEU A 30 -6.30 -9.15 0.71
C LEU A 30 -4.90 -8.83 1.29
N PRO A 31 -4.73 -7.99 2.34
CA PRO A 31 -3.41 -7.70 2.91
C PRO A 31 -2.84 -8.86 3.75
N VAL A 32 -3.64 -9.84 4.17
CA VAL A 32 -3.24 -10.86 5.16
C VAL A 32 -2.01 -11.68 4.73
N PRO A 33 -1.90 -12.18 3.48
CA PRO A 33 -0.70 -12.89 3.03
C PRO A 33 0.58 -12.07 3.21
N LEU A 34 0.53 -10.78 2.88
CA LEU A 34 1.68 -9.88 3.01
C LEU A 34 1.97 -9.54 4.49
N ILE A 35 0.95 -9.32 5.31
CA ILE A 35 1.10 -9.16 6.77
C ILE A 35 1.82 -10.38 7.36
N VAL A 36 1.36 -11.59 7.05
CA VAL A 36 1.97 -12.83 7.53
C VAL A 36 3.40 -12.97 7.03
N ALA A 37 3.67 -12.68 5.75
CA ALA A 37 5.02 -12.71 5.19
C ALA A 37 5.98 -11.74 5.90
N LEU A 38 5.54 -10.51 6.17
CA LEU A 38 6.33 -9.50 6.89
C LEU A 38 6.60 -9.92 8.33
N VAL A 39 5.59 -10.45 9.03
CA VAL A 39 5.69 -10.93 10.42
C VAL A 39 6.65 -12.11 10.52
N LEU A 40 6.55 -13.09 9.61
CA LEU A 40 7.47 -14.22 9.55
C LEU A 40 8.88 -13.77 9.19
N ALA A 41 9.05 -12.89 8.21
CA ALA A 41 10.35 -12.34 7.84
C ALA A 41 11.03 -11.60 9.02
N ARG A 42 10.26 -10.84 9.80
CA ARG A 42 10.71 -10.21 11.04
C ARG A 42 11.12 -11.24 12.09
N ALA A 43 10.35 -12.30 12.29
CA ALA A 43 10.72 -13.37 13.22
C ALA A 43 12.01 -14.09 12.79
N LEU A 44 12.19 -14.30 11.48
CA LEU A 44 13.38 -14.91 10.89
C LEU A 44 14.61 -14.00 10.99
N GLU A 45 14.46 -12.67 10.94
CA GLU A 45 15.57 -11.73 11.21
C GLU A 45 16.23 -12.00 12.57
N HIS A 46 15.44 -12.43 13.57
CA HIS A 46 15.95 -12.74 14.91
C HIS A 46 16.48 -14.17 15.07
N ALA A 47 16.23 -15.06 14.12
CA ALA A 47 16.71 -16.43 14.15
C ALA A 47 18.13 -16.55 13.55
N GLU A 48 19.11 -16.89 14.38
CA GLU A 48 20.52 -17.04 13.95
C GLU A 48 20.71 -18.01 12.78
N TRP A 49 20.02 -19.15 12.81
CA TRP A 49 20.09 -20.15 11.76
C TRP A 49 19.58 -19.62 10.42
N ALA A 50 18.52 -18.80 10.44
CA ALA A 50 17.89 -18.22 9.26
C ALA A 50 18.82 -17.16 8.63
N ARG A 51 19.44 -16.31 9.46
CA ARG A 51 20.46 -15.35 9.00
C ARG A 51 21.67 -16.02 8.35
N ARG A 52 22.08 -17.19 8.84
CA ARG A 52 23.19 -17.97 8.26
C ARG A 52 22.79 -18.72 6.98
N ARG A 53 21.50 -18.92 6.72
CA ARG A 53 21.00 -19.73 5.60
C ARG A 53 19.88 -19.02 4.81
N PRO A 54 20.10 -17.80 4.27
CA PRO A 54 19.07 -17.05 3.56
C PRO A 54 18.57 -17.77 2.30
N ARG A 55 19.40 -18.59 1.66
CA ARG A 55 19.00 -19.47 0.55
C ARG A 55 17.92 -20.45 0.96
N LEU A 56 18.11 -21.15 2.08
CA LEU A 56 17.17 -22.14 2.58
C LEU A 56 15.83 -21.49 2.94
N VAL A 57 15.88 -20.31 3.55
CA VAL A 57 14.69 -19.52 3.86
C VAL A 57 13.94 -19.14 2.59
N ALA A 58 14.63 -18.58 1.59
CA ALA A 58 14.03 -18.16 0.33
C ALA A 58 13.39 -19.34 -0.43
N VAL A 59 14.08 -20.48 -0.50
CA VAL A 59 13.56 -21.71 -1.11
C VAL A 59 12.35 -22.24 -0.34
N GLY A 60 12.40 -22.24 1.00
CA GLY A 60 11.28 -22.67 1.84
C GLY A 60 10.04 -21.79 1.65
N VAL A 61 10.21 -20.47 1.61
CA VAL A 61 9.12 -19.53 1.29
C VAL A 61 8.56 -19.80 -0.11
N GLY A 62 9.43 -19.96 -1.11
CA GLY A 62 9.01 -20.29 -2.47
C GLY A 62 8.21 -21.59 -2.54
N ALA A 63 8.63 -22.63 -1.82
CA ALA A 63 7.93 -23.90 -1.75
C ALA A 63 6.54 -23.77 -1.09
N VAL A 64 6.42 -22.97 -0.01
CA VAL A 64 5.13 -22.68 0.63
C VAL A 64 4.20 -21.94 -0.31
N CYS A 65 4.66 -20.87 -0.97
CA CYS A 65 3.87 -20.14 -1.95
C CYS A 65 3.40 -21.04 -3.11
N ALA A 66 4.28 -21.91 -3.63
CA ALA A 66 3.92 -22.85 -4.68
C ALA A 66 2.90 -23.91 -4.20
N ALA A 67 3.04 -24.42 -2.97
CA ALA A 67 2.07 -25.34 -2.40
C ALA A 67 0.70 -24.68 -2.21
N LEU A 68 0.66 -23.44 -1.72
CA LEU A 68 -0.56 -22.66 -1.60
C LEU A 68 -1.20 -22.40 -2.97
N ALA A 69 -0.41 -22.08 -3.99
CA ALA A 69 -0.89 -21.92 -5.36
C ALA A 69 -1.56 -23.19 -5.89
N LEU A 70 -0.94 -24.35 -5.65
CA LEU A 70 -1.49 -25.66 -6.05
C LEU A 70 -2.81 -25.96 -5.34
N VAL A 71 -2.93 -25.63 -4.04
CA VAL A 71 -4.16 -25.81 -3.27
C VAL A 71 -5.24 -24.88 -3.77
N ALA A 72 -4.95 -23.58 -3.89
CA ALA A 72 -5.89 -22.57 -4.38
C ALA A 72 -6.41 -22.91 -5.78
N GLY A 73 -5.53 -23.28 -6.70
CA GLY A 73 -5.90 -23.65 -8.06
C GLY A 73 -6.72 -24.95 -8.14
N LYS A 74 -6.37 -25.98 -7.33
CA LYS A 74 -7.12 -27.25 -7.32
C LYS A 74 -8.51 -27.14 -6.68
N LEU A 75 -8.61 -26.36 -5.62
CA LEU A 75 -9.86 -26.19 -4.87
C LEU A 75 -10.71 -25.03 -5.37
N GLY A 76 -10.21 -24.26 -6.36
CA GLY A 76 -10.92 -23.10 -6.90
C GLY A 76 -11.16 -22.01 -5.84
N LEU A 77 -10.20 -21.81 -4.93
CA LEU A 77 -10.35 -20.86 -3.83
C LEU A 77 -10.14 -19.42 -4.34
N PRO A 78 -11.11 -18.51 -4.16
CA PRO A 78 -10.89 -17.07 -4.34
C PRO A 78 -10.22 -16.47 -3.10
N ALA A 79 -9.75 -15.21 -3.22
CA ALA A 79 -9.31 -14.40 -2.09
C ALA A 79 -9.60 -12.92 -2.37
N GLY A 80 -10.52 -12.31 -1.61
CA GLY A 80 -11.11 -11.02 -1.96
C GLY A 80 -11.63 -11.04 -3.41
N ASP A 81 -11.29 -10.00 -4.16
CA ASP A 81 -11.67 -9.85 -5.58
C ASP A 81 -10.85 -10.72 -6.55
N LEU A 82 -9.81 -11.40 -6.07
CA LEU A 82 -8.98 -12.23 -6.93
C LEU A 82 -9.69 -13.52 -7.28
N SER A 83 -9.89 -13.75 -8.59
CA SER A 83 -10.32 -15.05 -9.08
C SER A 83 -9.30 -16.13 -8.69
N PRO A 84 -9.72 -17.42 -8.62
CA PRO A 84 -8.79 -18.50 -8.30
C PRO A 84 -7.56 -18.56 -9.21
N ARG A 85 -7.71 -18.13 -10.48
CA ARG A 85 -6.60 -18.07 -11.45
C ARG A 85 -5.62 -16.94 -11.13
N GLU A 86 -6.12 -15.75 -10.81
CA GLU A 86 -5.29 -14.60 -10.44
C GLU A 86 -4.56 -14.85 -9.12
N LEU A 87 -5.26 -15.41 -8.12
CA LEU A 87 -4.63 -15.82 -6.86
C LEU A 87 -3.53 -16.85 -7.09
N THR A 88 -3.78 -17.88 -7.91
CA THR A 88 -2.78 -18.89 -8.26
C THR A 88 -1.59 -18.26 -8.98
N ALA A 89 -1.82 -17.37 -9.94
CA ALA A 89 -0.77 -16.69 -10.68
C ALA A 89 0.09 -15.80 -9.76
N ALA A 90 -0.54 -15.03 -8.86
CA ALA A 90 0.15 -14.21 -7.88
C ALA A 90 1.03 -15.05 -6.93
N LEU A 91 0.52 -16.18 -6.44
CA LEU A 91 1.27 -17.09 -5.56
C LEU A 91 2.44 -17.77 -6.29
N LEU A 92 2.27 -18.15 -7.56
CA LEU A 92 3.36 -18.68 -8.38
C LEU A 92 4.42 -17.62 -8.69
N ALA A 93 4.01 -16.38 -8.99
CA ALA A 93 4.92 -15.26 -9.19
C ALA A 93 5.72 -14.96 -7.92
N ALA A 94 5.06 -14.95 -6.74
CA ALA A 94 5.72 -14.82 -5.45
C ALA A 94 6.74 -15.95 -5.22
N ALA A 95 6.36 -17.20 -5.52
CA ALA A 95 7.25 -18.35 -5.40
C ALA A 95 8.48 -18.23 -6.32
N GLY A 96 8.28 -17.85 -7.57
CA GLY A 96 9.34 -17.64 -8.56
C GLY A 96 10.30 -16.54 -8.14
N LEU A 97 9.79 -15.39 -7.68
CA LEU A 97 10.60 -14.29 -7.17
C LEU A 97 11.37 -14.68 -5.90
N ALA A 98 10.77 -15.44 -4.98
CA ALA A 98 11.47 -15.95 -3.80
C ALA A 98 12.64 -16.87 -4.20
N VAL A 99 12.44 -17.77 -5.16
CA VAL A 99 13.49 -18.64 -5.70
C VAL A 99 14.56 -17.85 -6.43
N LEU A 100 14.19 -16.85 -7.24
CA LEU A 100 15.10 -15.95 -7.94
C LEU A 100 16.00 -15.18 -6.96
N LEU A 101 15.46 -14.76 -5.82
CA LEU A 101 16.21 -14.09 -4.76
C LEU A 101 17.02 -15.06 -3.88
N SER A 102 16.99 -16.37 -4.13
CA SER A 102 17.78 -17.32 -3.34
C SER A 102 19.30 -17.15 -3.53
N PRO A 103 19.86 -17.02 -4.75
CA PRO A 103 21.30 -16.87 -4.93
C PRO A 103 21.78 -15.51 -4.41
N GLY A 104 22.83 -15.52 -3.59
CA GLY A 104 23.40 -14.31 -2.98
C GLY A 104 23.76 -13.20 -3.98
N PRO A 105 24.45 -13.50 -5.10
CA PRO A 105 24.77 -12.50 -6.11
C PRO A 105 23.54 -11.87 -6.76
N VAL A 106 22.54 -12.68 -7.12
CA VAL A 106 21.28 -12.21 -7.72
C VAL A 106 20.51 -11.33 -6.74
N ARG A 107 20.35 -11.79 -5.50
CA ARG A 107 19.71 -11.00 -4.44
C ARG A 107 20.42 -9.67 -4.22
N ALA A 108 21.75 -9.66 -4.17
CA ALA A 108 22.51 -8.42 -4.00
C ALA A 108 22.36 -7.47 -5.20
N ALA A 109 22.37 -8.00 -6.43
CA ALA A 109 22.21 -7.22 -7.65
C ALA A 109 20.82 -6.58 -7.77
N LEU A 110 19.77 -7.28 -7.31
CA LEU A 110 18.40 -6.78 -7.38
C LEU A 110 18.01 -5.86 -6.22
N LEU A 111 18.48 -6.14 -5.00
CA LEU A 111 18.05 -5.38 -3.81
C LEU A 111 18.86 -4.09 -3.58
N ARG A 112 20.18 -4.10 -3.84
CA ARG A 112 21.02 -2.91 -3.58
C ARG A 112 20.61 -1.67 -4.36
N PRO A 113 20.24 -1.74 -5.65
CA PRO A 113 19.76 -0.57 -6.39
C PRO A 113 18.51 0.07 -5.77
N LEU A 114 17.71 -0.71 -5.05
CA LEU A 114 16.50 -0.25 -4.36
C LEU A 114 16.78 0.32 -2.96
N GLY A 115 18.05 0.41 -2.55
CA GLY A 115 18.44 0.79 -1.17
C GLY A 115 18.16 -0.32 -0.15
N LEU A 116 17.87 -1.54 -0.60
CA LEU A 116 17.49 -2.65 0.26
C LEU A 116 18.70 -3.54 0.61
N GLU A 117 18.91 -3.77 1.91
CA GLU A 117 19.85 -4.75 2.46
C GLU A 117 19.57 -6.21 2.01
N PRO A 118 20.45 -6.84 1.20
CA PRO A 118 20.26 -8.20 0.70
C PRO A 118 20.25 -9.28 1.80
N GLY A 119 20.80 -8.98 2.98
CA GLY A 119 20.80 -9.88 4.13
C GLY A 119 19.48 -9.89 4.92
N SER A 120 18.58 -8.92 4.70
CA SER A 120 17.32 -8.79 5.45
C SER A 120 16.18 -9.57 4.78
N PRO A 121 15.61 -10.60 5.45
CA PRO A 121 14.38 -11.26 4.98
C PRO A 121 13.22 -10.29 4.78
N VAL A 122 13.09 -9.26 5.64
CA VAL A 122 12.02 -8.27 5.52
C VAL A 122 12.18 -7.48 4.21
N HIS A 123 13.41 -7.09 3.87
CA HIS A 123 13.68 -6.38 2.62
C HIS A 123 13.44 -7.26 1.39
N ALA A 124 13.74 -8.56 1.46
CA ALA A 124 13.39 -9.49 0.40
C ALA A 124 11.87 -9.58 0.20
N VAL A 125 11.09 -9.70 1.30
CA VAL A 125 9.63 -9.67 1.22
C VAL A 125 9.12 -8.34 0.67
N THR A 126 9.67 -7.21 1.11
CA THR A 126 9.31 -5.88 0.57
C THR A 126 9.59 -5.78 -0.93
N ALA A 127 10.73 -6.29 -1.41
CA ALA A 127 11.06 -6.28 -2.83
C ALA A 127 10.12 -7.15 -3.67
N VAL A 128 9.76 -8.34 -3.16
CA VAL A 128 8.79 -9.23 -3.81
C VAL A 128 7.41 -8.57 -3.85
N ALA A 129 6.94 -8.02 -2.72
CA ALA A 129 5.67 -7.32 -2.64
C ALA A 129 5.62 -6.11 -3.59
N PHE A 130 6.69 -5.30 -3.62
CA PHE A 130 6.82 -4.18 -4.56
C PHE A 130 6.66 -4.65 -6.01
N ALA A 131 7.39 -5.70 -6.40
CA ALA A 131 7.34 -6.21 -7.77
C ALA A 131 5.96 -6.79 -8.14
N LEU A 132 5.32 -7.49 -7.21
CA LEU A 132 3.98 -8.04 -7.42
C LEU A 132 2.93 -6.94 -7.53
N VAL A 133 2.93 -5.96 -6.61
CA VAL A 133 2.00 -4.84 -6.64
C VAL A 133 2.17 -4.06 -7.95
N LEU A 134 3.40 -3.74 -8.35
CA LEU A 134 3.64 -3.03 -9.60
C LEU A 134 3.17 -3.83 -10.82
N ALA A 135 3.43 -5.14 -10.87
CA ALA A 135 2.96 -6.00 -11.95
C ALA A 135 1.44 -6.09 -12.00
N SER A 136 0.78 -6.26 -10.84
CA SER A 136 -0.68 -6.26 -10.72
C SER A 136 -1.29 -4.93 -11.15
N SER A 137 -0.70 -3.81 -10.76
CA SER A 137 -1.11 -2.47 -11.20
C SER A 137 -1.07 -2.33 -12.72
N VAL A 138 -0.01 -2.81 -13.38
CA VAL A 138 0.10 -2.76 -14.85
C VAL A 138 -0.97 -3.63 -15.53
N VAL A 139 -1.22 -4.82 -15.00
CA VAL A 139 -2.28 -5.71 -15.52
C VAL A 139 -3.65 -5.07 -15.35
N LEU A 140 -3.94 -4.53 -14.15
CA LEU A 140 -5.23 -3.91 -13.84
C LEU A 140 -5.46 -2.65 -14.67
N PHE A 141 -4.44 -1.80 -14.82
CA PHE A 141 -4.49 -0.65 -15.71
C PHE A 141 -4.86 -1.07 -17.14
N ALA A 142 -4.21 -2.11 -17.68
CA ALA A 142 -4.50 -2.61 -19.02
C ALA A 142 -5.91 -3.20 -19.16
N GLN A 143 -6.42 -3.86 -18.12
CA GLN A 143 -7.78 -4.38 -18.09
C GLN A 143 -8.81 -3.24 -18.10
N LEU A 144 -8.59 -2.19 -17.29
CA LEU A 144 -9.51 -1.07 -17.18
C LEU A 144 -9.64 -0.26 -18.48
N GLN A 145 -8.65 -0.27 -19.38
CA GLN A 145 -8.73 0.49 -20.64
C GLN A 145 -9.97 0.15 -21.49
N GLY A 146 -10.43 -1.10 -21.45
CA GLY A 146 -11.58 -1.57 -22.23
C GLY A 146 -12.95 -1.41 -21.55
N GLU A 147 -12.99 -1.01 -20.28
CA GLU A 147 -14.23 -0.93 -19.51
C GLU A 147 -15.02 0.36 -19.83
N PRO A 148 -16.36 0.33 -19.84
CA PRO A 148 -17.18 1.51 -20.05
C PRO A 148 -17.18 2.45 -18.83
N SER A 149 -17.79 3.63 -18.97
CA SER A 149 -18.08 4.53 -17.84
C SER A 149 -18.96 3.84 -16.81
N ALA A 150 -18.54 3.92 -15.54
CA ALA A 150 -19.24 3.30 -14.44
C ALA A 150 -18.94 4.04 -13.14
N SER A 151 -19.99 4.29 -12.36
CA SER A 151 -19.84 4.80 -11.00
C SER A 151 -19.42 3.67 -10.05
N ILE A 152 -18.38 3.94 -9.28
CA ILE A 152 -17.83 3.02 -8.30
C ILE A 152 -18.64 3.19 -7.00
N PRO A 153 -19.41 2.18 -6.58
CA PRO A 153 -20.16 2.26 -5.34
C PRO A 153 -19.18 2.33 -4.16
N PHE A 154 -19.36 3.34 -3.30
CA PHE A 154 -18.51 3.58 -2.14
C PHE A 154 -19.32 3.51 -0.85
N TYR A 155 -18.89 2.63 0.05
CA TYR A 155 -19.50 2.34 1.34
C TYR A 155 -18.59 2.76 2.51
N LEU A 156 -19.17 2.82 3.71
CA LEU A 156 -18.44 3.21 4.92
C LEU A 156 -17.37 2.17 5.26
N SER A 157 -17.67 0.90 4.96
CA SER A 157 -16.73 -0.21 5.08
C SER A 157 -15.45 0.05 4.32
N ASP A 158 -15.50 0.71 3.16
CA ASP A 158 -14.35 0.82 2.25
C ASP A 158 -13.27 1.71 2.86
N SER A 159 -13.67 2.85 3.45
CA SER A 159 -12.76 3.70 4.24
C SER A 159 -12.16 2.95 5.44
N VAL A 160 -12.96 2.12 6.13
CA VAL A 160 -12.49 1.35 7.29
C VAL A 160 -11.52 0.27 6.87
N VAL A 161 -11.83 -0.47 5.80
CA VAL A 161 -10.99 -1.54 5.24
C VAL A 161 -9.67 -0.95 4.75
N SER A 162 -9.72 0.16 4.01
CA SER A 162 -8.53 0.86 3.51
C SER A 162 -7.59 1.25 4.66
N ILE A 163 -8.04 2.07 5.61
CA ILE A 163 -7.18 2.56 6.68
C ILE A 163 -6.66 1.43 7.57
N VAL A 164 -7.50 0.44 7.89
CA VAL A 164 -7.10 -0.71 8.73
C VAL A 164 -6.06 -1.56 8.01
N SER A 165 -6.24 -1.80 6.71
CA SER A 165 -5.31 -2.59 5.90
C SER A 165 -3.95 -1.91 5.77
N ASP A 166 -3.91 -0.62 5.45
CA ASP A 166 -2.68 0.14 5.29
C ASP A 166 -1.91 0.27 6.60
N VAL A 167 -2.62 0.60 7.68
CA VAL A 167 -2.02 0.69 9.01
C VAL A 167 -1.53 -0.68 9.47
N ALA A 168 -2.28 -1.76 9.25
CA ALA A 168 -1.84 -3.11 9.60
C ALA A 168 -0.59 -3.52 8.83
N LEU A 169 -0.53 -3.27 7.52
CA LEU A 169 0.65 -3.51 6.69
C LEU A 169 1.86 -2.70 7.16
N ALA A 170 1.67 -1.41 7.44
CA ALA A 170 2.73 -0.55 7.96
C ALA A 170 3.26 -1.06 9.31
N LEU A 171 2.37 -1.38 10.24
CA LEU A 171 2.69 -1.89 11.57
C LEU A 171 3.40 -3.25 11.52
N ALA A 172 2.93 -4.18 10.69
CA ALA A 172 3.58 -5.48 10.45
C ALA A 172 4.97 -5.28 9.85
N GLY A 173 5.06 -4.42 8.84
CA GLY A 173 6.31 -4.06 8.15
C GLY A 173 7.35 -3.48 9.10
N VAL A 174 6.97 -2.59 10.02
CA VAL A 174 7.89 -2.04 11.03
C VAL A 174 8.06 -2.92 12.27
N GLY A 175 7.35 -4.06 12.36
CA GLY A 175 7.50 -5.03 13.46
C GLY A 175 6.87 -4.56 14.78
N ALA A 176 5.79 -3.78 14.72
CA ALA A 176 5.04 -3.36 15.89
C ALA A 176 4.54 -4.57 16.70
N PHE A 177 4.68 -4.51 18.02
CA PHE A 177 4.32 -5.57 18.99
C PHE A 177 5.01 -6.93 18.79
N LEU A 178 5.90 -7.05 17.79
CA LEU A 178 6.70 -8.22 17.51
C LEU A 178 8.16 -7.99 17.92
N THR A 179 8.77 -6.93 17.37
CA THR A 179 10.17 -6.52 17.62
C THR A 179 10.27 -5.12 18.22
N ARG A 180 9.20 -4.32 18.16
CA ARG A 180 9.10 -2.97 18.74
C ARG A 180 7.88 -2.82 19.65
N GLY A 181 8.04 -2.12 20.76
CA GLY A 181 6.91 -1.64 21.57
C GLY A 181 6.27 -0.39 20.97
N ALA A 182 5.14 0.06 21.53
CA ALA A 182 4.34 1.17 20.98
C ALA A 182 5.15 2.46 20.73
N ALA A 183 5.92 2.93 21.72
CA ALA A 183 6.72 4.15 21.58
C ALA A 183 7.78 4.04 20.47
N ALA A 184 8.46 2.89 20.36
CA ALA A 184 9.45 2.64 19.31
C ALA A 184 8.80 2.51 17.92
N THR A 185 7.56 2.00 17.85
CA THR A 185 6.77 1.94 16.62
C THR A 185 6.39 3.35 16.15
N LEU A 186 5.85 4.19 17.04
CA LEU A 186 5.50 5.58 16.71
C LEU A 186 6.73 6.37 16.24
N ALA A 187 7.86 6.21 16.93
CA ALA A 187 9.13 6.83 16.50
C ALA A 187 9.61 6.30 15.14
N ARG A 188 9.47 5.00 14.86
CA ARG A 188 9.87 4.39 13.59
C ARG A 188 8.98 4.83 12.41
N LEU A 189 7.68 5.00 12.64
CA LEU A 189 6.74 5.53 11.66
C LEU A 189 6.77 7.06 11.58
N ASP A 190 7.55 7.70 12.45
CA ASP A 190 7.64 9.15 12.58
C ASP A 190 6.28 9.85 12.81
N LEU A 191 5.47 9.21 13.66
CA LEU A 191 4.18 9.72 14.12
C LEU A 191 4.40 10.57 15.38
N ARG A 192 4.32 11.90 15.19
CA ARG A 192 4.60 12.89 16.24
C ARG A 192 3.47 13.92 16.28
N PRO A 193 3.01 14.35 17.48
CA PRO A 193 2.00 15.39 17.58
C PRO A 193 2.41 16.67 16.85
N LEU A 194 1.47 17.28 16.15
CA LEU A 194 1.67 18.57 15.48
C LEU A 194 1.48 19.73 16.47
N ARG A 195 2.38 20.70 16.41
CA ARG A 195 2.18 22.00 17.08
C ARG A 195 1.22 22.84 16.22
N LEU A 196 0.41 23.70 16.82
CA LEU A 196 -0.56 24.55 16.08
C LEU A 196 0.05 25.32 14.90
N ARG A 197 1.27 25.85 15.07
CA ARG A 197 1.99 26.50 13.96
C ARG A 197 2.27 25.56 12.78
N HIS A 198 2.59 24.30 13.05
CA HIS A 198 2.83 23.31 12.00
C HIS A 198 1.52 22.86 11.36
N LEU A 199 0.41 22.90 12.10
CA LEU A 199 -0.92 22.71 11.52
C LEU A 199 -1.24 23.83 10.51
N GLY A 200 -1.02 25.09 10.86
CA GLY A 200 -1.18 26.21 9.91
C GLY A 200 -0.34 26.06 8.64
N TRP A 201 0.92 25.61 8.78
CA TRP A 201 1.76 25.29 7.63
C TRP A 201 1.26 24.09 6.82
N ALA A 202 0.77 23.04 7.47
CA ALA A 202 0.19 21.89 6.78
C ALA A 202 -1.03 22.31 5.94
N LEU A 203 -1.91 23.15 6.51
CA LEU A 203 -3.06 23.69 5.79
C LEU A 203 -2.63 24.56 4.59
N ALA A 204 -1.64 25.43 4.76
CA ALA A 204 -1.13 26.25 3.67
C ALA A 204 -0.51 25.41 2.54
N VAL A 205 0.22 24.33 2.89
CA VAL A 205 0.77 23.39 1.91
C VAL A 205 -0.33 22.59 1.22
N ALA A 206 -1.38 22.17 1.95
CA ALA A 206 -2.52 21.48 1.36
C ALA A 206 -3.27 22.35 0.34
N VAL A 207 -3.49 23.63 0.64
CA VAL A 207 -4.07 24.59 -0.31
C VAL A 207 -3.17 24.75 -1.54
N LEU A 208 -1.85 24.83 -1.36
CA LEU A 208 -0.91 24.88 -2.48
C LEU A 208 -0.99 23.60 -3.33
N PHE A 209 -1.10 22.42 -2.72
CA PHE A 209 -1.27 21.15 -3.42
C PHE A 209 -2.54 21.16 -4.26
N HIS A 210 -3.67 21.54 -3.66
CA HIS A 210 -4.95 21.65 -4.36
C HIS A 210 -4.84 22.59 -5.57
N ILE A 211 -4.29 23.81 -5.40
CA ILE A 211 -4.10 24.76 -6.52
C ILE A 211 -3.22 24.15 -7.62
N VAL A 212 -2.11 23.49 -7.27
CA VAL A 212 -1.21 22.88 -8.25
C VAL A 212 -1.90 21.75 -9.01
N VAL A 213 -2.60 20.86 -8.32
CA VAL A 213 -3.34 19.75 -8.93
C VAL A 213 -4.42 20.29 -9.87
N THR A 214 -5.25 21.23 -9.43
CA THR A 214 -6.27 21.85 -10.29
C THR A 214 -5.68 22.49 -11.55
N VAL A 215 -4.51 23.15 -11.44
CA VAL A 215 -3.82 23.70 -12.62
C VAL A 215 -3.31 22.60 -13.54
N MET A 216 -2.81 21.49 -13.00
CA MET A 216 -2.36 20.34 -13.79
C MET A 216 -3.53 19.67 -14.51
N GLU A 217 -4.66 19.44 -13.82
CA GLU A 217 -5.89 18.89 -14.41
C GLU A 217 -6.45 19.81 -15.49
N TRP A 218 -6.54 21.12 -15.23
CA TRP A 218 -6.96 22.09 -16.24
C TRP A 218 -6.05 22.08 -17.47
N THR A 219 -4.73 21.98 -17.26
CA THR A 219 -3.76 21.91 -18.37
C THR A 219 -3.95 20.63 -19.17
N GLU A 220 -4.18 19.50 -18.51
CA GLU A 220 -4.49 18.24 -19.16
C GLU A 220 -5.78 18.32 -19.98
N GLY A 221 -6.87 18.85 -19.42
CA GLY A 221 -8.14 19.02 -20.14
C GLY A 221 -8.03 19.89 -21.40
N VAL A 222 -7.10 20.84 -21.42
CA VAL A 222 -6.82 21.68 -22.61
C VAL A 222 -5.89 20.99 -23.61
N VAL A 223 -4.84 20.31 -23.15
CA VAL A 223 -3.78 19.75 -24.01
C VAL A 223 -4.11 18.34 -24.51
N LEU A 224 -4.78 17.54 -23.69
CA LEU A 224 -5.08 16.11 -23.88
C LEU A 224 -6.58 15.82 -23.59
N PRO A 225 -7.53 16.51 -24.25
CA PRO A 225 -8.95 16.44 -23.89
C PRO A 225 -9.53 15.02 -23.96
N ASP A 226 -9.08 14.19 -24.91
CA ASP A 226 -9.56 12.81 -25.05
C ASP A 226 -9.09 11.92 -23.88
N LEU A 227 -7.88 12.14 -23.35
CA LEU A 227 -7.38 11.40 -22.20
C LEU A 227 -8.04 11.88 -20.91
N HIS A 228 -8.21 13.19 -20.74
CA HIS A 228 -8.89 13.76 -19.60
C HIS A 228 -10.33 13.23 -19.47
N ALA A 229 -11.07 13.15 -20.58
CA ALA A 229 -12.42 12.57 -20.59
C ALA A 229 -12.46 11.07 -20.23
N LEU A 230 -11.35 10.34 -20.41
CA LEU A 230 -11.24 8.94 -19.96
C LEU A 230 -10.92 8.83 -18.47
N GLU A 231 -10.35 9.85 -17.85
CA GLU A 231 -10.09 9.91 -16.41
C GLU A 231 -11.39 10.15 -15.62
N ASP A 232 -12.28 10.99 -16.14
CA ASP A 232 -13.62 11.27 -15.56
C ASP A 232 -14.60 10.09 -15.63
N ARG A 233 -14.15 8.95 -16.16
CA ARG A 233 -15.00 7.81 -16.49
C ARG A 233 -15.45 7.02 -15.26
N PHE A 234 -14.70 7.12 -14.16
CA PHE A 234 -14.94 6.40 -12.91
C PHE A 234 -15.16 7.39 -11.78
N ASP A 235 -16.42 7.75 -11.52
CA ASP A 235 -16.82 8.58 -10.38
C ASP A 235 -17.20 7.73 -9.17
N TYR A 236 -17.30 8.35 -7.99
CA TYR A 236 -17.76 7.68 -6.78
C TYR A 236 -19.25 7.89 -6.56
N GLU A 237 -19.99 6.79 -6.35
CA GLU A 237 -21.36 6.82 -5.87
C GLU A 237 -21.39 6.47 -4.37
N PHE A 238 -21.64 7.46 -3.50
CA PHE A 238 -21.69 7.23 -2.06
C PHE A 238 -22.99 6.54 -1.63
N ILE A 239 -22.92 5.24 -1.28
CA ILE A 239 -24.07 4.43 -0.92
C ILE A 239 -24.31 4.45 0.59
N GLY A 240 -25.48 4.95 1.00
CA GLY A 240 -25.91 4.96 2.41
C GLY A 240 -25.18 6.00 3.28
N ILE A 241 -24.47 6.95 2.67
CA ILE A 241 -23.69 7.98 3.35
C ILE A 241 -23.88 9.32 2.62
N PRO A 242 -24.08 10.44 3.33
CA PRO A 242 -24.09 11.76 2.69
C PRO A 242 -22.77 12.04 1.96
N PRO A 243 -22.78 12.62 0.74
CA PRO A 243 -21.56 12.80 -0.07
C PRO A 243 -20.42 13.54 0.66
N LEU A 244 -20.73 14.60 1.41
CA LEU A 244 -19.73 15.32 2.21
C LEU A 244 -19.09 14.45 3.30
N VAL A 245 -19.88 13.55 3.91
CA VAL A 245 -19.37 12.61 4.91
C VAL A 245 -18.54 11.52 4.23
N GLY A 246 -18.98 11.02 3.07
CA GLY A 246 -18.24 10.08 2.23
C GLY A 246 -16.86 10.64 1.86
N ALA A 247 -16.82 11.84 1.28
CA ALA A 247 -15.59 12.57 0.96
C ALA A 247 -14.66 12.69 2.17
N ALA A 248 -15.16 13.14 3.32
CA ALA A 248 -14.35 13.27 4.53
C ALA A 248 -13.79 11.91 5.02
N LEU A 249 -14.56 10.83 4.90
CA LEU A 249 -14.12 9.48 5.29
C LEU A 249 -13.05 8.94 4.32
N VAL A 250 -13.23 9.13 3.01
CA VAL A 250 -12.24 8.75 1.98
C VAL A 250 -10.93 9.49 2.23
N SER A 251 -10.99 10.82 2.32
CA SER A 251 -9.81 11.66 2.53
C SER A 251 -9.10 11.32 3.84
N LEU A 252 -9.84 11.02 4.91
CA LEU A 252 -9.24 10.59 6.18
C LEU A 252 -8.56 9.22 6.06
N ALA A 253 -9.23 8.26 5.44
CA ALA A 253 -8.72 6.91 5.28
C ALA A 253 -7.46 6.88 4.42
N ALA A 254 -7.52 7.47 3.22
CA ALA A 254 -6.39 7.60 2.31
C ALA A 254 -5.26 8.42 2.96
N GLY A 255 -5.56 9.65 3.38
CA GLY A 255 -4.55 10.55 3.92
C GLY A 255 -3.85 10.05 5.18
N VAL A 256 -4.50 9.26 6.04
CA VAL A 256 -3.86 8.67 7.23
C VAL A 256 -3.23 7.31 6.92
N GLY A 257 -3.98 6.39 6.31
CA GLY A 257 -3.53 5.02 6.02
C GLY A 257 -2.33 5.01 5.11
N GLU A 258 -2.45 5.65 3.96
CA GLU A 258 -1.42 5.67 2.94
C GLU A 258 -0.17 6.40 3.43
N GLU A 259 -0.30 7.51 4.15
CA GLU A 259 0.88 8.21 4.68
C GLU A 259 1.62 7.37 5.75
N ILE A 260 0.89 6.61 6.56
CA ILE A 260 1.50 5.67 7.51
C ILE A 260 2.25 4.54 6.76
N LEU A 261 1.65 4.00 5.70
CA LEU A 261 2.24 2.93 4.89
C LEU A 261 3.40 3.43 4.01
N PHE A 262 3.14 4.36 3.11
CA PHE A 262 4.11 4.86 2.15
C PHE A 262 5.18 5.71 2.82
N ARG A 263 4.82 6.75 3.58
CA ARG A 263 5.79 7.73 4.11
C ARG A 263 6.41 7.26 5.43
N GLY A 264 5.63 6.59 6.27
CA GLY A 264 6.08 6.01 7.53
C GLY A 264 6.88 4.71 7.37
N ALA A 265 6.31 3.70 6.71
CA ALA A 265 6.91 2.37 6.66
C ALA A 265 7.88 2.18 5.49
N LEU A 266 7.45 2.49 4.25
CA LEU A 266 8.16 2.18 3.00
C LEU A 266 9.25 3.19 2.63
N GLN A 267 8.98 4.49 2.67
CA GLN A 267 9.91 5.54 2.24
C GLN A 267 11.27 5.50 2.96
N PRO A 268 11.36 5.22 4.27
CA PRO A 268 12.65 5.08 4.94
C PRO A 268 13.48 3.88 4.45
N ARG A 269 12.91 3.00 3.61
CA ARG A 269 13.56 1.82 3.03
C ARG A 269 13.79 1.96 1.53
N LEU A 270 12.80 2.44 0.79
CA LEU A 270 12.82 2.53 -0.68
C LEU A 270 13.27 3.91 -1.18
N GLY A 271 13.36 4.91 -0.30
CA GLY A 271 13.58 6.29 -0.70
C GLY A 271 12.35 6.94 -1.32
N VAL A 272 12.46 8.23 -1.65
CA VAL A 272 11.32 9.05 -2.12
C VAL A 272 10.79 8.57 -3.48
N VAL A 273 11.68 8.36 -4.45
CA VAL A 273 11.29 8.09 -5.84
C VAL A 273 10.55 6.78 -5.99
N LEU A 274 11.09 5.68 -5.46
CA LEU A 274 10.46 4.36 -5.56
C LEU A 274 9.15 4.28 -4.78
N THR A 275 9.07 4.94 -3.62
CA THR A 275 7.81 5.03 -2.87
C THR A 275 6.76 5.83 -3.61
N ALA A 276 7.12 6.96 -4.22
CA ALA A 276 6.18 7.75 -5.04
C ALA A 276 5.73 6.97 -6.29
N ALA A 277 6.62 6.22 -6.93
CA ALA A 277 6.28 5.40 -8.09
C ALA A 277 5.29 4.29 -7.73
N LEU A 278 5.51 3.59 -6.61
CA LEU A 278 4.58 2.57 -6.12
C LEU A 278 3.23 3.16 -5.73
N PHE A 279 3.24 4.32 -5.07
CA PHE A 279 2.03 5.05 -4.71
C PHE A 279 1.20 5.41 -5.95
N ALA A 280 1.83 6.02 -6.96
CA ALA A 280 1.17 6.37 -8.21
C ALA A 280 0.67 5.15 -8.99
N SER A 281 1.41 4.05 -9.00
CA SER A 281 0.99 2.85 -9.75
C SER A 281 -0.30 2.21 -9.23
N LEU A 282 -0.71 2.50 -7.99
CA LEU A 282 -1.98 2.00 -7.46
C LEU A 282 -3.21 2.75 -8.00
N HIS A 283 -3.01 3.92 -8.60
CA HIS A 283 -4.07 4.80 -9.07
C HIS A 283 -4.45 4.48 -10.52
N VAL A 284 -4.73 3.20 -10.77
CA VAL A 284 -4.96 2.60 -12.09
C VAL A 284 -6.27 3.06 -12.76
N GLN A 285 -7.15 3.73 -12.01
CA GLN A 285 -8.38 4.33 -12.52
C GLN A 285 -8.12 5.55 -13.42
N TYR A 286 -6.97 6.20 -13.27
CA TYR A 286 -6.54 7.32 -14.10
C TYR A 286 -5.74 6.86 -15.32
N GLN A 287 -5.56 7.76 -16.29
CA GLN A 287 -4.68 7.56 -17.43
C GLN A 287 -3.24 7.90 -17.05
N LEU A 288 -2.29 7.68 -17.98
CA LEU A 288 -0.87 7.95 -17.73
C LEU A 288 -0.59 9.40 -17.27
N PRO A 289 -1.25 10.45 -17.81
CA PRO A 289 -1.09 11.81 -17.30
C PRO A 289 -1.52 11.98 -15.85
N GLY A 290 -2.70 11.50 -15.44
CA GLY A 290 -3.15 11.52 -14.05
C GLY A 290 -2.25 10.71 -13.12
N ILE A 291 -1.80 9.52 -13.54
CA ILE A 291 -0.82 8.72 -12.78
C ILE A 291 0.50 9.49 -12.61
N LEU A 292 0.96 10.21 -13.64
CA LEU A 292 2.17 11.03 -13.57
C LEU A 292 1.97 12.24 -12.62
N MET A 293 0.77 12.84 -12.60
CA MET A 293 0.42 13.88 -11.65
C MET A 293 0.50 13.36 -10.21
N ILE A 294 -0.10 12.19 -9.94
CA ILE A 294 -0.06 11.53 -8.63
C ILE A 294 1.38 11.15 -8.24
N PHE A 295 2.22 10.76 -9.22
CA PHE A 295 3.64 10.56 -8.98
C PHE A 295 4.35 11.83 -8.51
N VAL A 296 4.06 12.98 -9.12
CA VAL A 296 4.61 14.30 -8.73
C VAL A 296 4.13 14.69 -7.32
N VAL A 297 2.84 14.54 -7.03
CA VAL A 297 2.27 14.71 -5.67
C VAL A 297 2.99 13.78 -4.69
N GLY A 298 3.22 12.53 -5.09
CA GLY A 298 3.91 11.52 -4.31
C GLY A 298 5.35 11.92 -3.95
N LEU A 299 6.10 12.45 -4.92
CA LEU A 299 7.44 13.01 -4.72
C LEU A 299 7.41 14.19 -3.75
N ALA A 300 6.45 15.12 -3.93
CA ALA A 300 6.31 16.30 -3.09
C ALA A 300 6.02 15.93 -1.62
N LEU A 301 5.07 15.03 -1.37
CA LEU A 301 4.80 14.46 -0.04
C LEU A 301 6.04 13.76 0.52
N GLY A 302 6.78 13.02 -0.29
CA GLY A 302 8.00 12.34 0.13
C GLY A 302 9.11 13.31 0.57
N PHE A 303 9.34 14.39 -0.17
CA PHE A 303 10.30 15.44 0.21
C PHE A 303 9.85 16.25 1.43
N LEU A 304 8.54 16.45 1.58
CA LEU A 304 7.95 17.09 2.75
C LEU A 304 8.15 16.21 3.99
N LYS A 305 7.93 14.90 3.87
CA LYS A 305 8.16 13.92 4.93
C LYS A 305 9.59 13.91 5.45
N GLN A 306 10.59 14.15 4.60
CA GLN A 306 12.00 14.23 5.01
C GLN A 306 12.28 15.44 5.92
N ARG A 307 11.50 16.52 5.80
CA ARG A 307 11.69 17.77 6.54
C ARG A 307 10.72 17.94 7.71
N THR A 308 9.67 17.12 7.78
CA THR A 308 8.57 17.26 8.73
C THR A 308 8.33 15.96 9.52
N SER A 309 7.18 15.31 9.35
CA SER A 309 6.78 14.05 9.97
C SER A 309 5.69 13.35 9.15
N THR A 310 5.42 12.06 9.41
CA THR A 310 4.30 11.36 8.76
C THR A 310 2.96 11.96 9.18
N THR A 311 2.84 12.42 10.42
CA THR A 311 1.64 13.14 10.87
C THR A 311 1.43 14.44 10.11
N PHE A 312 2.50 15.16 9.75
CA PHE A 312 2.39 16.38 8.95
C PHE A 312 1.88 16.06 7.55
N THR A 313 2.47 15.08 6.86
CA THR A 313 2.06 14.71 5.51
C THR A 313 0.66 14.09 5.48
N ALA A 314 0.26 13.35 6.52
CA ALA A 314 -1.12 12.89 6.68
C ALA A 314 -2.12 14.05 6.71
N VAL A 315 -1.86 15.10 7.50
CA VAL A 315 -2.76 16.26 7.52
C VAL A 315 -2.80 16.97 6.17
N VAL A 316 -1.65 17.11 5.48
CA VAL A 316 -1.62 17.70 4.13
C VAL A 316 -2.48 16.88 3.16
N HIS A 317 -2.31 15.55 3.18
CA HIS A 317 -3.00 14.62 2.30
C HIS A 317 -4.51 14.66 2.52
N VAL A 318 -4.97 14.47 3.78
CA VAL A 318 -6.39 14.55 4.14
C VAL A 318 -7.02 15.86 3.68
N VAL A 319 -6.34 16.99 3.85
CA VAL A 319 -6.92 18.31 3.58
C VAL A 319 -6.97 18.62 2.10
N TYR A 320 -5.95 18.23 1.30
CA TYR A 320 -6.01 18.48 -0.14
C TYR A 320 -7.02 17.54 -0.82
N ASP A 321 -7.11 16.26 -0.41
CA ASP A 321 -8.11 15.33 -0.93
C ASP A 321 -9.53 15.83 -0.64
N LEU A 322 -9.76 16.29 0.60
CA LEU A 322 -11.07 16.84 0.96
C LEU A 322 -11.38 18.09 0.12
N GLY A 323 -10.37 18.93 -0.12
CA GLY A 323 -10.50 20.09 -1.01
C GLY A 323 -10.91 19.72 -2.42
N ALA A 324 -10.34 18.65 -2.99
CA ALA A 324 -10.69 18.14 -4.32
C ALA A 324 -12.15 17.64 -4.37
N PHE A 325 -12.58 16.84 -3.38
CA PHE A 325 -13.98 16.42 -3.33
C PHE A 325 -14.96 17.59 -3.20
N LEU A 326 -14.60 18.64 -2.45
CA LEU A 326 -15.47 19.81 -2.27
C LEU A 326 -15.61 20.67 -3.55
N THR A 327 -14.68 20.57 -4.49
CA THR A 327 -14.81 21.24 -5.79
C THR A 327 -15.70 20.47 -6.77
N ASP A 328 -15.92 19.17 -6.53
CA ASP A 328 -16.69 18.28 -7.41
C ASP A 328 -18.14 18.03 -6.92
N LEU A 329 -18.46 18.41 -5.67
CA LEU A 329 -19.79 18.30 -5.05
C LEU A 329 -20.69 19.53 -5.32
#